data_AF-A0A814QNI4-F1
#
_entry.id   AF-A0A814QNI4-F1
#
_cell.length_a   1.000
_cell.length_b   1.000
_cell.length_c   1.000
_cell.angle_alpha   90.00
_cell.angle_beta   90.00
_cell.angle_gamma   90.00
#
_symmetry.space_group_name_H-M   'P 1'
#
loop_
_entity.id
_entity.type
_entity.pdbx_description
1 polymer ?
#
loop_
_entity_poly.entity_id
_entity_poly.type
_entity_poly.pdbx_seq_one_letter_code
_entity_poly.pdbx_strand_id
1 'polypeptide(L)'
;MQYDQDRSRDKKFKSSEFKTRESQKQFSRKHSSEYSKYRRSSSRKERKVSKPEFDDARLFCDHCNQYYDNICPYHKQTYIPDRKISKSTVTQSHYRSDLTCPDGIIIKASTISNAGRGVFTSVRLEKNTFFGPYIGLRHSNFKNAQESGYAWSIADKYGKMIYIIDGKDPNTSNWLRYINCPNTIEQQNLQPIQYDRNMFYKTIRTIRPGEELFVYYGDEYARFLGIEPFNADSMEKSICPIGSITMDRFHQRILNESGVPTMSVLYYTLNNTVFTNFAFYSTASIVKLMSMAALTTMKRFSKDAFANPEDLKLARHQSTVVTLDDPDVERLRRNHLNDIENIVPFVLVGFFYIATNPHRDVAYWHFRIFLFSRLAHTVCYQMPLPQPGRFLACAIGYLSTLSMALQVLASTVL
;
A
#
# COMPACT_ATOMS: atom_id res chain seq x y z
N MET A 1 48.13 -17.69 27.07
CA MET A 1 48.46 -16.51 26.23
C MET A 1 47.38 -16.13 25.22
N GLN A 2 46.39 -16.98 24.91
CA GLN A 2 45.33 -16.67 23.94
C GLN A 2 44.05 -16.08 24.56
N TYR A 3 43.88 -16.21 25.89
CA TYR A 3 42.69 -15.76 26.62
C TYR A 3 42.70 -14.25 26.99
N ASP A 4 43.89 -13.63 27.06
CA ASP A 4 44.02 -12.20 27.37
C ASP A 4 43.96 -11.29 26.13
N GLN A 5 44.15 -11.84 24.93
CA GLN A 5 44.07 -11.06 23.68
C GLN A 5 42.62 -10.74 23.30
N ASP A 6 41.67 -11.65 23.53
CA ASP A 6 40.25 -11.44 23.22
C ASP A 6 39.59 -10.41 24.15
N ARG A 7 39.99 -10.38 25.44
CA ARG A 7 39.46 -9.40 26.41
C ARG A 7 39.92 -7.96 26.11
N SER A 8 41.02 -7.79 25.40
CA SER A 8 41.55 -6.49 24.96
C SER A 8 40.89 -5.96 23.69
N ARG A 9 40.39 -6.85 22.82
CA ARG A 9 39.62 -6.51 21.60
C ARG A 9 38.21 -6.03 21.92
N ASP A 10 37.53 -6.69 22.86
CA ASP A 10 36.17 -6.31 23.28
C ASP A 10 36.08 -4.95 23.98
N LYS A 11 37.12 -4.58 24.74
CA LYS A 11 37.21 -3.25 25.36
C LYS A 11 37.49 -2.14 24.35
N LYS A 12 38.22 -2.42 23.26
CA LYS A 12 38.42 -1.47 22.14
C LYS A 12 37.14 -1.25 21.34
N PHE A 13 36.39 -2.32 21.06
CA PHE A 13 35.13 -2.27 20.29
C PHE A 13 34.02 -1.48 21.01
N LYS A 14 33.87 -1.67 22.33
CA LYS A 14 32.90 -0.90 23.14
C LYS A 14 33.26 0.59 23.30
N SER A 15 34.55 0.95 23.23
CA SER A 15 34.97 2.36 23.29
C SER A 15 34.75 3.11 21.95
N SER A 16 34.76 2.42 20.81
CA SER A 16 34.51 3.01 19.48
C SER A 16 33.03 3.21 19.18
N GLU A 17 32.13 2.35 19.69
CA GLU A 17 30.67 2.52 19.61
C GLU A 17 30.15 3.71 20.45
N PHE A 18 30.81 4.01 21.57
CA PHE A 18 30.40 5.12 22.44
C PHE A 18 30.78 6.49 21.84
N LYS A 19 31.93 6.58 21.15
CA LYS A 19 32.38 7.81 20.46
C LYS A 19 31.59 8.15 19.18
N THR A 20 30.98 7.15 18.52
CA THR A 20 30.11 7.36 17.33
C THR A 20 28.70 7.84 17.69
N ARG A 21 28.18 7.47 18.88
CA ARG A 21 26.86 7.93 19.35
C ARG A 21 26.83 9.38 19.85
N GLU A 22 27.94 9.92 20.38
CA GLU A 22 28.01 11.33 20.78
C GLU A 22 28.20 12.29 19.58
N SER A 23 28.93 11.87 18.55
CA SER A 23 29.13 12.64 17.32
C SER A 23 27.85 12.71 16.45
N GLN A 24 27.03 11.65 16.45
CA GLN A 24 25.70 11.67 15.80
C GLN A 24 24.66 12.53 16.54
N LYS A 25 24.72 12.62 17.89
CA LYS A 25 23.84 13.49 18.68
C LYS A 25 24.18 14.98 18.56
N GLN A 26 25.44 15.34 18.26
CA GLN A 26 25.84 16.73 18.01
C GLN A 26 25.54 17.22 16.59
N PHE A 27 25.55 16.34 15.58
CA PHE A 27 25.19 16.69 14.19
C PHE A 27 23.67 16.93 14.02
N SER A 28 22.85 16.11 14.69
CA SER A 28 21.38 16.24 14.70
C SER A 28 20.86 17.56 15.30
N ARG A 29 21.60 18.18 16.23
CA ARG A 29 21.20 19.45 16.86
C ARG A 29 21.55 20.71 16.04
N LYS A 30 22.47 20.63 15.08
CA LYS A 30 22.85 21.80 14.23
C LYS A 30 22.03 21.92 12.94
N HIS A 31 21.50 20.83 12.41
CA HIS A 31 20.69 20.88 11.18
C HIS A 31 19.21 21.28 11.40
N SER A 32 18.78 21.38 12.66
CA SER A 32 17.42 21.77 13.06
C SER A 32 17.16 23.29 13.00
N SER A 33 18.18 24.15 12.88
CA SER A 33 18.02 25.61 12.94
C SER A 33 18.05 26.32 11.58
N GLU A 34 18.30 25.61 10.48
CA GLU A 34 18.47 26.22 9.14
C GLU A 34 17.27 25.99 8.19
N TYR A 35 16.41 25.02 8.48
CA TYR A 35 15.24 24.69 7.65
C TYR A 35 13.97 25.51 7.95
N SER A 36 14.02 26.46 8.87
CA SER A 36 12.88 27.32 9.26
C SER A 36 12.76 28.63 8.47
N LYS A 37 13.57 28.85 7.42
CA LYS A 37 13.59 30.13 6.67
C LYS A 37 13.11 30.13 5.22
N TYR A 38 12.72 29.00 4.64
CA TYR A 38 12.18 28.94 3.26
C TYR A 38 10.74 28.40 3.22
N ARG A 39 9.82 29.07 3.90
CA ARG A 39 8.38 28.88 3.67
C ARG A 39 7.64 30.20 3.66
N ARG A 40 7.89 31.02 2.63
CA ARG A 40 6.98 32.11 2.24
C ARG A 40 6.86 32.23 0.72
N SER A 41 5.61 32.29 0.29
CA SER A 41 5.07 32.70 -1.01
C SER A 41 5.18 31.72 -2.20
N SER A 42 4.04 31.12 -2.56
CA SER A 42 3.40 31.33 -3.87
C SER A 42 2.20 30.38 -3.99
N SER A 43 1.01 30.91 -3.73
CA SER A 43 -0.27 30.25 -3.98
C SER A 43 -0.60 30.30 -5.47
N ARG A 44 -0.14 29.31 -6.24
CA ARG A 44 -0.65 29.03 -7.59
C ARG A 44 -1.56 27.80 -7.50
N LYS A 45 -2.84 27.97 -7.83
CA LYS A 45 -3.84 26.90 -7.91
C LYS A 45 -3.31 25.77 -8.80
N GLU A 46 -2.89 24.66 -8.20
CA GLU A 46 -2.59 23.43 -8.93
C GLU A 46 -3.90 22.86 -9.48
N ARG A 47 -4.02 22.83 -10.81
CA ARG A 47 -5.00 21.99 -11.50
C ARG A 47 -4.71 20.55 -11.09
N LYS A 48 -5.69 19.84 -10.50
CA LYS A 48 -5.64 18.39 -10.34
C LYS A 48 -5.50 17.75 -11.72
N VAL A 49 -4.28 17.43 -12.14
CA VAL A 49 -4.02 16.62 -13.32
C VAL A 49 -4.36 15.18 -12.92
N SER A 50 -5.41 14.62 -13.51
CA SER A 50 -5.73 13.20 -13.38
C SER A 50 -4.50 12.39 -13.80
N LYS A 51 -4.04 11.48 -12.93
CA LYS A 51 -2.94 10.55 -13.23
C LYS A 51 -3.24 9.85 -14.57
N PRO A 52 -2.36 9.93 -15.59
CA PRO A 52 -2.66 9.35 -16.89
C PRO A 52 -2.88 7.85 -16.74
N GLU A 53 -3.98 7.35 -17.31
CA GLU A 53 -4.27 5.92 -17.42
C GLU A 53 -3.11 5.28 -18.19
N PHE A 54 -2.54 4.20 -17.67
CA PHE A 54 -1.41 3.56 -18.32
C PHE A 54 -1.87 2.94 -19.65
N ASP A 55 -1.22 3.34 -20.74
CA ASP A 55 -1.48 2.89 -22.10
C ASP A 55 -0.21 2.30 -22.71
N ASP A 56 -0.18 0.97 -22.84
CA ASP A 56 0.93 0.21 -23.42
C ASP A 56 1.06 0.38 -24.94
N ALA A 57 0.08 1.01 -25.59
CA ALA A 57 0.14 1.31 -27.02
C ALA A 57 0.97 2.57 -27.33
N ARG A 58 1.40 3.33 -26.30
CA ARG A 58 2.01 4.64 -26.47
C ARG A 58 3.23 4.86 -25.59
N LEU A 59 4.20 5.61 -26.11
CA LEU A 59 5.39 6.03 -25.38
C LEU A 59 5.21 7.44 -24.82
N PHE A 60 5.59 7.61 -23.56
CA PHE A 60 5.59 8.92 -22.90
C PHE A 60 6.88 9.71 -23.19
N CYS A 61 6.72 10.99 -23.54
CA CYS A 61 7.83 11.92 -23.71
C CYS A 61 7.93 12.90 -22.53
N ASP A 62 9.03 12.83 -21.78
CA ASP A 62 9.27 13.70 -20.62
C ASP A 62 9.36 15.19 -20.97
N HIS A 63 9.77 15.52 -22.19
CA HIS A 63 9.92 16.90 -22.64
C HIS A 63 8.59 17.52 -23.11
N CYS A 64 7.75 16.74 -23.80
CA CYS A 64 6.41 17.18 -24.22
C CYS A 64 5.36 17.04 -23.11
N ASN A 65 5.63 16.19 -22.12
CA ASN A 65 4.66 15.77 -21.11
C ASN A 65 3.38 15.16 -21.75
N GLN A 66 3.56 14.35 -22.80
CA GLN A 66 2.47 13.74 -23.59
C GLN A 66 2.87 12.35 -24.14
N TYR A 67 1.86 11.53 -24.42
CA TYR A 67 1.99 10.21 -25.06
C TYR A 67 1.97 10.30 -26.60
N TYR A 68 2.75 9.45 -27.25
CA TYR A 68 2.83 9.28 -28.70
C TYR A 68 2.71 7.80 -29.07
N ASP A 69 2.14 7.47 -30.23
CA ASP A 69 2.00 6.07 -30.68
C ASP A 69 3.36 5.38 -30.94
N ASN A 70 4.42 6.18 -31.17
CA ASN A 70 5.80 5.75 -31.37
C ASN A 70 6.76 6.67 -30.59
N ILE A 71 8.05 6.63 -30.94
CA ILE A 71 9.05 7.61 -30.49
C ILE A 71 8.55 9.05 -30.75
N CYS A 72 8.80 9.95 -29.80
CA CYS A 72 8.41 11.35 -29.88
C CYS A 72 8.97 12.03 -31.15
N PRO A 73 8.13 12.70 -31.95
CA PRO A 73 8.58 13.34 -33.19
C PRO A 73 9.39 14.63 -32.95
N TYR A 74 9.26 15.25 -31.78
CA TYR A 74 9.88 16.55 -31.46
C TYR A 74 11.20 16.44 -30.70
N HIS A 75 11.42 15.35 -29.97
CA HIS A 75 12.58 15.18 -29.10
C HIS A 75 13.35 13.94 -29.50
N LYS A 76 14.66 14.09 -29.63
CA LYS A 76 15.55 12.99 -30.00
C LYS A 76 15.46 11.88 -28.96
N GLN A 77 15.01 10.72 -29.40
CA GLN A 77 15.12 9.46 -28.69
C GLN A 77 15.89 8.50 -29.60
N THR A 78 16.85 7.79 -29.02
CA THR A 78 17.71 6.88 -29.79
C THR A 78 17.27 5.46 -29.47
N TYR A 79 17.18 4.59 -30.47
CA TYR A 79 16.95 3.15 -30.26
C TYR A 79 18.17 2.37 -30.72
N ILE A 80 18.73 1.54 -29.83
CA ILE A 80 19.86 0.65 -30.14
C ILE A 80 19.32 -0.77 -30.25
N PRO A 81 19.24 -1.33 -31.48
CA PRO A 81 18.75 -2.69 -31.68
C PRO A 81 19.78 -3.73 -31.23
N ASP A 82 19.31 -4.93 -30.89
CA ASP A 82 20.15 -6.10 -30.69
C ASP A 82 21.01 -6.38 -31.95
N ARG A 83 22.22 -6.89 -31.74
CA ARG A 83 23.05 -7.38 -32.83
C ARG A 83 22.34 -8.54 -33.52
N LYS A 84 22.19 -8.47 -34.84
CA LYS A 84 21.60 -9.55 -35.63
C LYS A 84 22.53 -10.76 -35.65
N ILE A 85 22.02 -11.92 -35.25
CA ILE A 85 22.74 -13.19 -35.26
C ILE A 85 22.38 -13.93 -36.55
N SER A 86 23.38 -14.34 -37.34
CA SER A 86 23.15 -15.26 -38.47
C SER A 86 22.82 -16.66 -37.94
N LYS A 87 21.91 -17.37 -38.61
CA LYS A 87 21.53 -18.75 -38.25
C LYS A 87 22.73 -19.72 -38.22
N SER A 88 23.83 -19.40 -38.91
CA SER A 88 25.07 -20.18 -38.95
C SER A 88 26.06 -19.86 -37.83
N THR A 89 25.83 -18.79 -37.05
CA THR A 89 26.79 -18.25 -36.06
C THR A 89 26.56 -18.76 -34.64
N VAL A 90 25.47 -19.49 -34.37
CA VAL A 90 25.28 -20.16 -33.08
C VAL A 90 26.23 -21.36 -33.02
N THR A 91 27.48 -21.11 -32.67
CA THR A 91 28.46 -22.14 -32.34
C THR A 91 28.17 -22.67 -30.94
N GLN A 92 28.54 -23.92 -30.66
CA GLN A 92 28.40 -24.52 -29.31
C GLN A 92 29.14 -23.74 -28.20
N SER A 93 29.97 -22.75 -28.56
CA SER A 93 30.86 -22.02 -27.63
C SER A 93 30.26 -20.75 -27.02
N HIS A 94 29.17 -20.19 -27.56
CA HIS A 94 28.61 -18.93 -27.06
C HIS A 94 27.08 -18.98 -26.98
N TYR A 95 26.54 -18.46 -25.87
CA TYR A 95 25.11 -18.31 -25.70
C TYR A 95 24.55 -17.23 -26.62
N ARG A 96 23.29 -17.40 -27.05
CA ARG A 96 22.55 -16.39 -27.83
C ARG A 96 22.58 -15.03 -27.15
N SER A 97 22.39 -14.98 -25.83
CA SER A 97 22.38 -13.74 -25.05
C SER A 97 23.67 -12.92 -25.19
N ASP A 98 24.83 -13.57 -25.28
CA ASP A 98 26.11 -12.90 -25.53
C ASP A 98 26.20 -12.34 -26.96
N LEU A 99 25.76 -13.13 -27.95
CA LEU A 99 25.85 -12.79 -29.36
C LEU A 99 24.91 -11.63 -29.77
N THR A 100 23.80 -11.46 -29.06
CA THR A 100 22.85 -10.34 -29.28
C THR A 100 23.36 -8.98 -28.78
N CYS A 101 24.46 -8.95 -28.01
CA CYS A 101 24.99 -7.71 -27.45
C CYS A 101 25.40 -6.71 -28.55
N PRO A 102 24.84 -5.48 -28.57
CA PRO A 102 25.15 -4.47 -29.59
C PRO A 102 26.60 -4.00 -29.54
N ASP A 103 27.07 -3.43 -30.64
CA ASP A 103 28.37 -2.74 -30.67
C ASP A 103 28.35 -1.54 -29.72
N GLY A 104 29.47 -1.33 -29.04
CA GLY A 104 29.56 -0.31 -28.00
C GLY A 104 29.08 -0.76 -26.62
N ILE A 105 28.43 -1.92 -26.50
CA ILE A 105 28.02 -2.51 -25.21
C ILE A 105 28.91 -3.72 -24.88
N ILE A 106 29.28 -3.87 -23.61
CA ILE A 106 30.26 -4.86 -23.14
C ILE A 106 29.67 -5.64 -21.96
N ILE A 107 29.67 -6.97 -22.04
CA ILE A 107 29.29 -7.85 -20.92
C ILE A 107 30.56 -8.37 -20.25
N LYS A 108 30.77 -8.01 -18.97
CA LYS A 108 31.94 -8.44 -18.17
C LYS A 108 31.54 -8.64 -16.70
N ALA A 109 32.48 -8.94 -15.80
CA ALA A 109 32.17 -9.03 -14.37
C ALA A 109 31.58 -7.71 -13.84
N SER A 110 30.51 -7.81 -13.06
CA SER A 110 29.84 -6.64 -12.47
C SER A 110 30.73 -5.96 -11.42
N THR A 111 30.49 -4.66 -11.21
CA THR A 111 31.07 -3.93 -10.07
C THR A 111 30.41 -4.30 -8.74
N ILE A 112 29.23 -4.93 -8.77
CA ILE A 112 28.53 -5.42 -7.58
C ILE A 112 29.12 -6.77 -7.15
N SER A 113 29.51 -6.85 -5.87
CA SER A 113 30.03 -8.08 -5.28
C SER A 113 29.01 -9.23 -5.41
N ASN A 114 29.47 -10.39 -5.87
CA ASN A 114 28.67 -11.62 -6.06
C ASN A 114 27.49 -11.52 -7.05
N ALA A 115 27.36 -10.43 -7.83
CA ALA A 115 26.31 -10.30 -8.85
C ALA A 115 26.62 -11.05 -10.17
N GLY A 116 27.84 -11.58 -10.32
CA GLY A 116 28.26 -12.28 -11.54
C GLY A 116 28.59 -11.31 -12.67
N ARG A 117 27.90 -11.45 -13.82
CA ARG A 117 28.14 -10.62 -15.02
C ARG A 117 27.25 -9.38 -14.98
N GLY A 118 27.79 -8.27 -15.48
CA GLY A 118 27.13 -6.98 -15.64
C GLY A 118 27.34 -6.44 -17.04
N VAL A 119 26.60 -5.38 -17.38
CA VAL A 119 26.65 -4.75 -18.70
C VAL A 119 27.20 -3.35 -18.59
N PHE A 120 28.15 -3.00 -19.45
CA PHE A 120 28.83 -1.72 -19.48
C PHE A 120 28.72 -1.09 -20.85
N THR A 121 28.84 0.22 -20.93
CA THR A 121 28.96 0.91 -22.22
C THR A 121 30.40 1.31 -22.48
N SER A 122 30.88 1.20 -23.72
CA SER A 122 32.15 1.76 -24.21
C SER A 122 31.95 3.05 -24.99
N VAL A 123 30.68 3.41 -25.26
CA VAL A 123 30.28 4.65 -25.92
C VAL A 123 29.45 5.49 -24.97
N ARG A 124 29.32 6.79 -25.28
CA ARG A 124 28.42 7.68 -24.55
C ARG A 124 26.97 7.37 -24.95
N LEU A 125 26.13 7.04 -23.98
CA LEU A 125 24.69 6.86 -24.18
C LEU A 125 23.96 8.11 -23.71
N GLU A 126 23.19 8.75 -24.59
CA GLU A 126 22.40 9.91 -24.20
C GLU A 126 21.16 9.50 -23.40
N LYS A 127 20.61 10.43 -22.61
CA LYS A 127 19.29 10.26 -22.00
C LYS A 127 18.23 9.97 -23.08
N ASN A 128 17.23 9.14 -22.75
CA ASN A 128 16.20 8.66 -23.68
C ASN A 128 16.73 7.75 -24.80
N THR A 129 17.79 7.00 -24.53
CA THR A 129 18.23 5.87 -25.36
C THR A 129 17.50 4.60 -24.93
N PHE A 130 16.90 3.91 -25.87
CA PHE A 130 16.08 2.71 -25.68
C PHE A 130 16.84 1.45 -26.10
N PHE A 131 16.66 0.39 -25.32
CA PHE A 131 17.12 -0.96 -25.55
C PHE A 131 15.96 -1.94 -25.44
N GLY A 132 15.99 -3.01 -26.21
CA GLY A 132 14.95 -4.04 -26.16
C GLY A 132 14.41 -4.44 -27.53
N PRO A 133 13.39 -5.31 -27.56
CA PRO A 133 12.70 -5.83 -26.37
C PRO A 133 13.53 -6.81 -25.52
N TYR A 134 13.18 -6.98 -24.25
CA TYR A 134 13.68 -8.06 -23.40
C TYR A 134 13.17 -9.39 -23.94
N ILE A 135 14.07 -10.31 -24.24
CA ILE A 135 13.75 -11.60 -24.88
C ILE A 135 13.86 -12.73 -23.87
N GLY A 136 12.88 -13.62 -23.88
CA GLY A 136 12.82 -14.80 -23.03
C GLY A 136 11.61 -15.68 -23.35
N LEU A 137 11.48 -16.80 -22.64
CA LEU A 137 10.33 -17.69 -22.74
C LEU A 137 9.09 -17.04 -22.14
N ARG A 138 7.96 -17.14 -22.84
CA ARG A 138 6.70 -16.59 -22.35
C ARG A 138 5.95 -17.62 -21.51
N HIS A 139 5.62 -17.26 -20.29
CA HIS A 139 4.85 -18.10 -19.38
C HIS A 139 3.54 -17.42 -18.99
N SER A 140 2.45 -18.20 -18.96
CA SER A 140 1.16 -17.77 -18.42
C SER A 140 1.06 -17.94 -16.90
N ASN A 141 1.89 -18.82 -16.32
CA ASN A 141 1.88 -19.15 -14.90
C ASN A 141 3.08 -18.51 -14.17
N PHE A 142 2.80 -17.87 -13.04
CA PHE A 142 3.75 -17.09 -12.25
C PHE A 142 4.74 -17.92 -11.41
N LYS A 143 4.39 -19.14 -11.00
CA LYS A 143 5.22 -19.92 -10.06
C LYS A 143 6.67 -20.14 -10.55
N ASN A 144 6.86 -20.23 -11.86
CA ASN A 144 8.18 -20.43 -12.46
C ASN A 144 9.05 -19.16 -12.49
N ALA A 145 8.44 -17.98 -12.40
CA ALA A 145 9.12 -16.69 -12.59
C ALA A 145 9.86 -16.21 -11.35
N GLN A 146 9.29 -16.41 -10.15
CA GLN A 146 9.92 -16.04 -8.88
C GLN A 146 11.26 -16.73 -8.65
N GLU A 147 11.39 -17.98 -9.11
CA GLU A 147 12.62 -18.77 -8.95
C GLU A 147 13.69 -18.43 -9.99
N SER A 148 13.37 -17.66 -11.03
CA SER A 148 14.28 -17.39 -12.14
C SER A 148 15.29 -16.29 -11.85
N GLY A 149 14.88 -15.20 -11.19
CA GLY A 149 15.65 -13.96 -11.08
C GLY A 149 15.86 -13.19 -12.39
N TYR A 150 15.28 -13.65 -13.50
CA TYR A 150 15.45 -13.11 -14.86
C TYR A 150 14.10 -12.83 -15.55
N ALA A 151 13.04 -12.55 -14.78
CA ALA A 151 11.68 -12.45 -15.32
C ALA A 151 11.10 -11.04 -15.24
N TRP A 152 10.43 -10.61 -16.31
CA TRP A 152 9.57 -9.43 -16.33
C TRP A 152 8.10 -9.83 -16.52
N SER A 153 7.21 -9.23 -15.73
CA SER A 153 5.77 -9.36 -15.92
C SER A 153 5.27 -8.30 -16.91
N ILE A 154 4.37 -8.73 -17.79
CA ILE A 154 3.68 -7.86 -18.75
C ILE A 154 2.24 -7.71 -18.27
N ALA A 155 1.77 -6.48 -18.13
CA ALA A 155 0.45 -6.16 -17.60
C ALA A 155 -0.46 -5.45 -18.62
N ASP A 156 -1.77 -5.56 -18.43
CA ASP A 156 -2.75 -4.78 -19.18
C ASP A 156 -2.86 -3.33 -18.64
N LYS A 157 -3.72 -2.54 -19.28
CA LYS A 157 -3.99 -1.14 -18.89
C LYS A 157 -4.52 -0.97 -17.46
N TYR A 158 -5.04 -2.04 -16.86
CA TYR A 158 -5.54 -2.05 -15.48
C TYR A 158 -4.47 -2.53 -14.48
N GLY A 159 -3.27 -2.88 -14.97
CA GLY A 159 -2.17 -3.44 -14.19
C GLY A 159 -2.36 -4.93 -13.85
N LYS A 160 -3.28 -5.64 -14.53
CA LYS A 160 -3.39 -7.09 -14.42
C LYS A 160 -2.35 -7.73 -15.33
N MET A 161 -1.48 -8.55 -14.75
CA MET A 161 -0.53 -9.37 -15.50
C MET A 161 -1.24 -10.22 -16.57
N ILE A 162 -0.74 -10.15 -17.80
CA ILE A 162 -1.14 -10.95 -18.96
C ILE A 162 -0.25 -12.20 -19.05
N TYR A 163 1.07 -12.02 -19.05
CA TYR A 163 2.07 -13.09 -19.09
C TYR A 163 3.42 -12.58 -18.54
N ILE A 164 4.38 -13.49 -18.42
CA ILE A 164 5.75 -13.22 -18.00
C ILE A 164 6.70 -13.52 -19.15
N ILE A 165 7.79 -12.75 -19.25
CA ILE A 165 8.93 -13.01 -20.12
C ILE A 165 10.10 -13.43 -19.22
N ASP A 166 10.52 -14.69 -19.30
CA ASP A 166 11.61 -15.27 -18.51
C ASP A 166 12.89 -15.44 -19.34
N GLY A 167 13.91 -14.64 -19.01
CA GLY A 167 15.23 -14.64 -19.64
C GLY A 167 16.24 -15.61 -18.99
N LYS A 168 15.80 -16.56 -18.16
CA LYS A 168 16.66 -17.49 -17.42
C LYS A 168 17.61 -18.27 -18.32
N ASP A 169 17.11 -18.85 -19.41
CA ASP A 169 17.95 -19.60 -20.35
C ASP A 169 18.71 -18.66 -21.29
N PRO A 170 20.05 -18.62 -21.24
CA PRO A 170 20.86 -17.74 -22.08
C PRO A 170 20.82 -18.10 -23.58
N ASN A 171 20.34 -19.30 -23.95
CA ASN A 171 20.17 -19.69 -25.36
C ASN A 171 18.91 -19.13 -26.00
N THR A 172 17.90 -18.79 -25.20
CA THR A 172 16.60 -18.30 -25.69
C THR A 172 16.36 -16.83 -25.38
N SER A 173 17.25 -16.19 -24.63
CA SER A 173 17.17 -14.78 -24.22
C SER A 173 18.17 -13.86 -24.95
N ASN A 174 18.21 -12.58 -24.58
CA ASN A 174 19.17 -11.60 -25.11
C ASN A 174 20.05 -10.99 -24.00
N TRP A 175 20.99 -10.12 -24.41
CA TRP A 175 22.01 -9.50 -23.54
C TRP A 175 21.43 -8.71 -22.36
N LEU A 176 20.19 -8.23 -22.45
CA LEU A 176 19.51 -7.48 -21.39
C LEU A 176 19.36 -8.28 -20.08
N ARG A 177 19.42 -9.61 -20.15
CA ARG A 177 19.42 -10.48 -18.96
C ARG A 177 20.58 -10.23 -18.00
N TYR A 178 21.68 -9.63 -18.48
CA TYR A 178 22.89 -9.39 -17.68
C TYR A 178 22.94 -8.00 -17.03
N ILE A 179 21.97 -7.11 -17.31
CA ILE A 179 21.89 -5.80 -16.65
C ILE A 179 21.44 -6.04 -15.21
N ASN A 180 22.13 -5.47 -14.22
CA ASN A 180 21.92 -5.73 -12.79
C ASN A 180 20.99 -4.72 -12.09
N CYS A 181 20.57 -5.05 -10.86
CA CYS A 181 19.92 -4.11 -9.95
C CYS A 181 20.97 -3.14 -9.40
N PRO A 182 20.69 -1.83 -9.32
CA PRO A 182 21.54 -0.94 -8.52
C PRO A 182 21.38 -1.22 -7.02
N ASN A 183 22.44 -1.02 -6.23
CA ASN A 183 22.39 -1.07 -4.76
C ASN A 183 21.90 0.26 -4.15
N THR A 184 22.05 1.37 -4.88
CA THR A 184 21.61 2.70 -4.45
C THR A 184 20.88 3.42 -5.59
N ILE A 185 20.01 4.37 -5.26
CA ILE A 185 19.20 5.07 -6.27
C ILE A 185 20.08 5.89 -7.23
N GLU A 186 21.23 6.37 -6.76
CA GLU A 186 22.18 7.16 -7.53
C GLU A 186 22.86 6.32 -8.64
N GLN A 187 22.97 5.01 -8.44
CA GLN A 187 23.53 4.11 -9.44
C GLN A 187 22.54 3.84 -10.58
N GLN A 188 21.22 3.94 -10.32
CA GLN A 188 20.21 3.69 -11.33
C GLN A 188 20.40 4.62 -12.53
N ASN A 189 20.47 4.03 -13.72
CA ASN A 189 20.63 4.79 -14.96
C ASN A 189 19.73 4.28 -16.09
N LEU A 190 19.01 3.18 -15.87
CA LEU A 190 17.94 2.67 -16.73
C LEU A 190 16.60 2.60 -16.00
N GLN A 191 15.54 2.79 -16.77
CA GLN A 191 14.15 2.63 -16.38
C GLN A 191 13.49 1.56 -17.27
N PRO A 192 12.78 0.58 -16.69
CA PRO A 192 11.99 -0.37 -17.46
C PRO A 192 10.71 0.29 -17.98
N ILE A 193 10.37 0.00 -19.24
CA ILE A 193 9.21 0.54 -19.95
C ILE A 193 8.51 -0.62 -20.66
N GLN A 194 7.23 -0.79 -20.39
CA GLN A 194 6.39 -1.67 -21.19
C GLN A 194 5.88 -0.89 -22.42
N TYR A 195 6.06 -1.48 -23.60
CA TYR A 195 5.53 -0.97 -24.86
C TYR A 195 5.16 -2.14 -25.78
N ASP A 196 3.97 -2.10 -26.36
CA ASP A 196 3.44 -3.12 -27.27
C ASP A 196 3.60 -4.55 -26.71
N ARG A 197 3.22 -4.75 -25.44
CA ARG A 197 3.31 -6.02 -24.70
C ARG A 197 4.73 -6.59 -24.57
N ASN A 198 5.75 -5.77 -24.75
CA ASN A 198 7.14 -6.13 -24.54
C ASN A 198 7.79 -5.21 -23.52
N MET A 199 8.90 -5.65 -22.92
CA MET A 199 9.67 -4.86 -21.98
C MET A 199 10.89 -4.24 -22.68
N PHE A 200 11.13 -2.95 -22.45
CA PHE A 200 12.25 -2.19 -22.94
C PHE A 200 12.95 -1.48 -21.78
N TYR A 201 14.21 -1.11 -21.95
CA TYR A 201 14.92 -0.26 -21.00
C TYR A 201 15.26 1.08 -21.64
N LYS A 202 15.06 2.17 -20.89
CA LYS A 202 15.34 3.54 -21.32
C LYS A 202 16.35 4.19 -20.39
N THR A 203 17.35 4.87 -20.93
CA THR A 203 18.28 5.67 -20.12
C THR A 203 17.58 6.89 -19.51
N ILE A 204 17.70 7.06 -18.20
CA ILE A 204 17.11 8.21 -17.47
C ILE A 204 18.05 9.41 -17.37
N ARG A 205 19.34 9.18 -17.64
CA ARG A 205 20.41 10.17 -17.71
C ARG A 205 21.41 9.76 -18.78
N THR A 206 22.29 10.69 -19.15
CA THR A 206 23.46 10.32 -19.96
C THR A 206 24.39 9.39 -19.15
N ILE A 207 24.89 8.35 -19.80
CA ILE A 207 25.81 7.34 -19.25
C ILE A 207 27.14 7.44 -20.01
N ARG A 208 28.25 7.54 -19.28
CA ARG A 208 29.59 7.71 -19.86
C ARG A 208 30.22 6.36 -20.21
N PRO A 209 31.16 6.32 -21.16
CA PRO A 209 32.00 5.15 -21.39
C PRO A 209 32.62 4.64 -20.09
N GLY A 210 32.57 3.33 -19.88
CA GLY A 210 33.06 2.64 -18.69
C GLY A 210 32.03 2.44 -17.58
N GLU A 211 30.89 3.16 -17.59
CA GLU A 211 29.83 2.98 -16.60
C GLU A 211 29.05 1.67 -16.81
N GLU A 212 28.66 1.03 -15.71
CA GLU A 212 27.77 -0.12 -15.69
C GLU A 212 26.30 0.33 -15.81
N LEU A 213 25.50 -0.47 -16.51
CA LEU A 213 24.07 -0.25 -16.69
C LEU A 213 23.30 -0.93 -15.56
N PHE A 214 22.40 -0.17 -14.94
CA PHE A 214 21.59 -0.61 -13.82
C PHE A 214 20.13 -0.26 -14.03
N VAL A 215 19.28 -1.27 -13.93
CA VAL A 215 17.82 -1.13 -14.00
C VAL A 215 17.23 -1.55 -12.66
N TYR A 216 16.33 -0.74 -12.11
CA TYR A 216 15.63 -1.11 -10.89
C TYR A 216 14.52 -2.11 -11.20
N TYR A 217 14.55 -3.26 -10.53
CA TYR A 217 13.65 -4.39 -10.78
C TYR A 217 12.30 -4.29 -10.07
N GLY A 218 12.16 -3.31 -9.17
CA GLY A 218 11.02 -3.16 -8.28
C GLY A 218 11.35 -3.58 -6.84
N ASP A 219 10.54 -3.07 -5.91
CA ASP A 219 10.80 -3.11 -4.48
C ASP A 219 10.97 -4.52 -3.90
N GLU A 220 10.17 -5.50 -4.32
CA GLU A 220 10.23 -6.85 -3.73
C GLU A 220 11.49 -7.61 -4.13
N TYR A 221 11.89 -7.50 -5.40
CA TYR A 221 13.10 -8.17 -5.85
C TYR A 221 14.35 -7.48 -5.28
N ALA A 222 14.31 -6.15 -5.09
CA ALA A 222 15.33 -5.45 -4.32
C ALA A 222 15.43 -5.99 -2.88
N ARG A 223 14.30 -6.15 -2.16
CA ARG A 223 14.28 -6.75 -0.81
C ARG A 223 14.84 -8.18 -0.79
N PHE A 224 14.49 -9.00 -1.79
CA PHE A 224 15.02 -10.37 -1.92
C PHE A 224 16.55 -10.38 -2.08
N LEU A 225 17.11 -9.40 -2.79
CA LEU A 225 18.55 -9.21 -2.93
C LEU A 225 19.22 -8.53 -1.71
N GLY A 226 18.46 -8.24 -0.64
CA GLY A 226 18.96 -7.52 0.54
C GLY A 226 19.21 -6.03 0.31
N ILE A 227 18.61 -5.44 -0.73
CA ILE A 227 18.71 -4.03 -1.08
C ILE A 227 17.49 -3.30 -0.47
N GLU A 228 17.73 -2.22 0.29
CA GLU A 228 16.64 -1.38 0.80
C GLU A 228 15.90 -0.69 -0.37
N PRO A 229 14.57 -0.83 -0.47
CA PRO A 229 13.79 -0.13 -1.48
C PRO A 229 13.95 1.38 -1.39
N PHE A 230 13.92 2.06 -2.53
CA PHE A 230 14.05 3.51 -2.54
C PHE A 230 12.78 4.18 -1.99
N ASN A 231 12.92 5.22 -1.17
CA ASN A 231 11.78 5.91 -0.56
C ASN A 231 10.78 6.44 -1.60
N ALA A 232 9.49 6.23 -1.36
CA ALA A 232 8.39 6.55 -2.28
C ALA A 232 8.37 8.02 -2.75
N ASP A 233 8.74 8.96 -1.88
CA ASP A 233 8.78 10.41 -2.19
C ASP A 233 9.84 10.78 -3.24
N SER A 234 10.90 9.98 -3.35
CA SER A 234 11.94 10.14 -4.38
C SER A 234 11.62 9.45 -5.71
N MET A 235 10.68 8.50 -5.70
CA MET A 235 10.33 7.62 -6.82
C MET A 235 9.18 8.15 -7.70
N GLU A 236 8.37 9.07 -7.17
CA GLU A 236 7.15 9.56 -7.84
C GLU A 236 7.42 10.31 -9.17
N LYS A 237 8.68 10.67 -9.45
CA LYS A 237 9.10 11.38 -10.68
C LYS A 237 9.80 10.52 -11.73
N SER A 238 10.16 9.27 -11.43
CA SER A 238 11.10 8.48 -12.26
C SER A 238 10.59 7.09 -12.67
N ILE A 239 9.35 6.73 -12.35
CA ILE A 239 8.82 5.38 -12.59
C ILE A 239 7.77 5.38 -13.70
N CYS A 240 8.00 4.55 -14.71
CA CYS A 240 6.96 4.05 -15.58
C CYS A 240 6.03 3.24 -14.66
N PRO A 241 4.73 3.56 -14.51
CA PRO A 241 3.85 3.01 -13.47
C PRO A 241 3.78 1.47 -13.40
N ILE A 242 4.35 0.79 -14.39
CA ILE A 242 4.35 -0.66 -14.59
C ILE A 242 5.69 -1.32 -14.29
N GLY A 243 6.79 -0.58 -14.32
CA GLY A 243 8.12 -1.08 -13.94
C GLY A 243 8.23 -1.49 -12.47
N SER A 244 7.33 -1.00 -11.60
CA SER A 244 7.16 -1.49 -10.22
C SER A 244 6.01 -2.51 -10.08
N ILE A 245 5.16 -2.68 -11.10
CA ILE A 245 4.08 -3.69 -11.11
C ILE A 245 4.66 -5.10 -11.23
N THR A 246 5.93 -5.25 -11.60
CA THR A 246 6.60 -6.55 -11.62
C THR A 246 6.61 -7.27 -10.30
N MET A 247 6.32 -6.59 -9.19
CA MET A 247 6.06 -7.27 -7.93
C MET A 247 5.06 -6.55 -6.98
N ASP A 248 4.94 -5.21 -6.95
CA ASP A 248 4.13 -4.50 -5.93
C ASP A 248 2.62 -4.78 -5.98
N ARG A 249 2.06 -5.08 -7.16
CA ARG A 249 0.65 -5.52 -7.28
C ARG A 249 0.50 -7.04 -7.21
N PHE A 250 1.60 -7.77 -7.29
CA PHE A 250 1.60 -9.21 -7.34
C PHE A 250 1.60 -9.84 -5.95
N HIS A 251 2.25 -9.24 -4.93
CA HIS A 251 1.89 -9.58 -3.53
C HIS A 251 0.45 -9.18 -3.21
N GLN A 252 -0.12 -8.12 -3.78
CA GLN A 252 -1.55 -7.86 -3.58
C GLN A 252 -2.46 -8.96 -4.16
N ARG A 253 -2.00 -9.78 -5.11
CA ARG A 253 -2.78 -10.88 -5.69
C ARG A 253 -2.44 -12.26 -5.13
N ILE A 254 -1.17 -12.57 -4.87
CA ILE A 254 -0.78 -13.82 -4.17
C ILE A 254 -1.13 -13.76 -2.68
N LEU A 255 -1.07 -12.60 -2.02
CA LEU A 255 -1.64 -12.48 -0.68
C LEU A 255 -3.18 -12.41 -0.69
N ASN A 256 -3.83 -12.16 -1.84
CA ASN A 256 -5.27 -12.37 -1.96
C ASN A 256 -5.62 -13.85 -2.19
N GLU A 257 -4.69 -14.68 -2.68
CA GLU A 257 -4.84 -16.14 -2.74
C GLU A 257 -4.28 -16.86 -1.48
N SER A 258 -3.45 -16.20 -0.65
CA SER A 258 -2.95 -16.73 0.64
C SER A 258 -3.41 -15.94 1.89
N GLY A 259 -4.30 -14.96 1.74
CA GLY A 259 -5.02 -14.33 2.85
C GLY A 259 -4.28 -13.26 3.67
N VAL A 260 -3.40 -12.44 3.10
CA VAL A 260 -2.74 -11.33 3.82
C VAL A 260 -2.92 -9.96 3.10
N PRO A 261 -3.83 -9.09 3.54
CA PRO A 261 -3.99 -7.79 2.88
C PRO A 261 -2.83 -6.76 3.09
N THR A 262 -2.83 -5.67 2.35
CA THR A 262 -1.86 -4.56 2.48
C THR A 262 -2.14 -3.67 3.71
N MET A 263 -1.12 -3.20 4.42
CA MET A 263 -1.25 -2.56 5.76
C MET A 263 -2.25 -1.38 5.90
N SER A 264 -2.65 -0.69 4.83
CA SER A 264 -3.71 0.34 4.90
C SER A 264 -5.12 -0.18 4.53
N VAL A 265 -5.22 -1.37 3.95
CA VAL A 265 -6.46 -2.08 3.53
C VAL A 265 -6.68 -3.37 4.36
N LEU A 266 -5.69 -3.81 5.15
CA LEU A 266 -5.70 -5.02 5.99
C LEU A 266 -6.49 -4.87 7.27
N TYR A 267 -6.60 -3.64 7.78
CA TYR A 267 -7.40 -3.37 8.96
C TYR A 267 -8.90 -3.55 8.71
N TYR A 268 -9.39 -3.24 7.51
CA TYR A 268 -10.82 -3.22 7.19
C TYR A 268 -11.23 -4.32 6.20
N THR A 269 -10.79 -5.55 6.46
CA THR A 269 -11.17 -6.74 5.68
C THR A 269 -11.72 -7.83 6.58
N LEU A 270 -12.62 -8.66 6.04
CA LEU A 270 -13.16 -9.83 6.75
C LEU A 270 -12.11 -10.93 7.03
N ASN A 271 -10.89 -10.80 6.48
CA ASN A 271 -9.78 -11.68 6.86
C ASN A 271 -9.16 -11.28 8.21
N ASN A 272 -9.33 -10.03 8.64
CA ASN A 272 -8.86 -9.57 9.94
C ASN A 272 -9.87 -9.98 11.02
N THR A 273 -9.41 -10.77 11.99
CA THR A 273 -10.28 -11.28 13.05
C THR A 273 -10.82 -10.18 13.96
N VAL A 274 -10.07 -9.08 14.16
CA VAL A 274 -10.51 -7.89 14.92
C VAL A 274 -11.60 -7.14 14.17
N PHE A 275 -11.44 -6.90 12.88
CA PHE A 275 -12.46 -6.24 12.08
C PHE A 275 -13.71 -7.08 11.90
N THR A 276 -13.58 -8.38 11.67
CA THR A 276 -14.73 -9.29 11.57
C THR A 276 -15.55 -9.27 12.86
N ASN A 277 -14.86 -9.29 14.00
CA ASN A 277 -15.49 -9.21 15.31
C ASN A 277 -16.20 -7.86 15.50
N PHE A 278 -15.52 -6.76 15.19
CA PHE A 278 -16.10 -5.42 15.21
C PHE A 278 -17.32 -5.29 14.29
N ALA A 279 -17.25 -5.80 13.06
CA ALA A 279 -18.33 -5.77 12.09
C ALA A 279 -19.57 -6.51 12.61
N PHE A 280 -19.37 -7.68 13.23
CA PHE A 280 -20.45 -8.43 13.87
C PHE A 280 -21.11 -7.64 15.01
N TYR A 281 -20.32 -7.17 16.00
CA TYR A 281 -20.87 -6.47 17.17
C TYR A 281 -21.45 -5.10 16.83
N SER A 282 -20.86 -4.38 15.87
CA SER A 282 -21.39 -3.11 15.36
C SER A 282 -22.69 -3.32 14.60
N THR A 283 -22.75 -4.31 13.72
CA THR A 283 -23.98 -4.65 12.98
C THR A 283 -25.08 -5.09 13.95
N ALA A 284 -24.76 -5.93 14.94
CA ALA A 284 -25.73 -6.31 15.98
C ALA A 284 -26.24 -5.11 16.78
N SER A 285 -25.36 -4.15 17.09
CA SER A 285 -25.74 -2.90 17.76
C SER A 285 -26.64 -2.03 16.88
N ILE A 286 -26.33 -1.92 15.58
CA ILE A 286 -27.17 -1.19 14.61
C ILE A 286 -28.53 -1.87 14.42
N VAL A 287 -28.58 -3.20 14.33
CA VAL A 287 -29.85 -3.94 14.26
C VAL A 287 -30.69 -3.69 15.50
N LYS A 288 -30.05 -3.64 16.68
CA LYS A 288 -30.71 -3.26 17.93
C LYS A 288 -31.24 -1.82 17.90
N LEU A 289 -30.47 -0.86 17.40
CA LEU A 289 -30.89 0.54 17.18
C LEU A 289 -32.14 0.60 16.28
N MET A 290 -32.09 -0.09 15.13
CA MET A 290 -33.21 -0.17 14.19
C MET A 290 -34.45 -0.84 14.82
N SER A 291 -34.25 -1.87 15.64
CA SER A 291 -35.33 -2.55 16.36
C SER A 291 -36.02 -1.60 17.34
N MET A 292 -35.29 -0.72 18.02
CA MET A 292 -35.87 0.28 18.92
C MET A 292 -36.72 1.32 18.17
N ALA A 293 -36.29 1.75 16.98
CA ALA A 293 -37.08 2.62 16.12
C ALA A 293 -38.40 1.95 15.68
N ALA A 294 -38.33 0.68 15.27
CA ALA A 294 -39.49 -0.11 14.88
C ALA A 294 -40.47 -0.31 16.05
N LEU A 295 -39.97 -0.70 17.23
CA LEU A 295 -40.79 -0.89 18.43
C LEU A 295 -41.48 0.41 18.87
N THR A 296 -40.79 1.55 18.79
CA THR A 296 -41.40 2.86 19.09
C THR A 296 -42.59 3.12 18.16
N THR A 297 -42.41 2.85 16.87
CA THR A 297 -43.47 3.01 15.85
C THR A 297 -44.64 2.06 16.11
N MET A 298 -44.36 0.77 16.33
CA MET A 298 -45.39 -0.23 16.67
C MET A 298 -46.17 0.15 17.94
N LYS A 299 -45.48 0.69 18.95
CA LYS A 299 -46.13 1.14 20.18
C LYS A 299 -47.01 2.36 19.96
N ARG A 300 -46.61 3.31 19.10
CA ARG A 300 -47.46 4.45 18.68
C ARG A 300 -48.75 3.96 18.03
N PHE A 301 -48.66 3.03 17.07
CA PHE A 301 -49.85 2.42 16.46
C PHE A 301 -50.70 1.62 17.45
N SER A 302 -50.08 0.92 18.41
CA SER A 302 -50.82 0.16 19.42
C SER A 302 -51.54 1.05 20.44
N LYS A 303 -51.06 2.27 20.66
CA LYS A 303 -51.60 3.22 21.64
C LYS A 303 -52.34 4.39 21.01
N ASP A 304 -52.46 4.42 19.68
CA ASP A 304 -52.93 5.56 18.90
C ASP A 304 -52.22 6.89 19.28
N ALA A 305 -50.94 6.82 19.68
CA ALA A 305 -50.17 7.97 20.16
C ALA A 305 -49.29 8.56 19.06
N PHE A 306 -49.91 9.31 18.14
CA PHE A 306 -49.25 9.94 17.00
C PHE A 306 -48.81 11.37 17.30
N ALA A 307 -47.58 11.71 16.90
CA ALA A 307 -47.00 13.04 17.07
C ALA A 307 -47.40 14.02 15.97
N ASN A 308 -47.68 13.50 14.76
CA ASN A 308 -48.04 14.32 13.62
C ASN A 308 -49.55 14.24 13.32
N PRO A 309 -50.18 15.33 12.88
CA PRO A 309 -51.61 15.38 12.61
C PRO A 309 -52.03 14.54 11.39
N GLU A 310 -51.16 14.37 10.39
CA GLU A 310 -51.43 13.53 9.21
C GLU A 310 -51.59 12.04 9.56
N ASP A 311 -50.85 11.56 10.56
CA ASP A 311 -50.85 10.17 11.00
C ASP A 311 -52.10 9.82 11.80
N LEU A 312 -52.85 10.82 12.29
CA LEU A 312 -54.13 10.60 12.98
C LEU A 312 -55.18 9.94 12.09
N LYS A 313 -55.06 10.08 10.77
CA LYS A 313 -55.93 9.39 9.80
C LYS A 313 -55.77 7.87 9.84
N LEU A 314 -54.65 7.37 10.36
CA LEU A 314 -54.32 5.95 10.52
C LEU A 314 -54.66 5.43 11.92
N ALA A 315 -55.21 6.25 12.81
CA ALA A 315 -55.59 5.86 14.16
C ALA A 315 -56.79 4.91 14.17
N ARG A 316 -56.83 3.98 15.13
CA ARG A 316 -57.95 3.05 15.29
C ARG A 316 -59.22 3.74 15.80
N HIS A 317 -59.04 4.81 16.56
CA HIS A 317 -60.14 5.61 17.13
C HIS A 317 -60.21 6.97 16.43
N GLN A 318 -61.40 7.34 15.94
CA GLN A 318 -61.63 8.61 15.25
C GLN A 318 -61.52 9.85 16.16
N SER A 319 -61.55 9.65 17.49
CA SER A 319 -61.42 10.71 18.51
C SER A 319 -59.99 10.92 19.01
N THR A 320 -58.99 10.30 18.37
CA THR A 320 -57.59 10.41 18.78
C THR A 320 -57.04 11.79 18.48
N VAL A 321 -56.46 12.44 19.49
CA VAL A 321 -55.78 13.74 19.39
C VAL A 321 -54.27 13.53 19.33
N VAL A 322 -53.56 14.48 18.71
CA VAL A 322 -52.08 14.49 18.72
C VAL A 322 -51.56 14.32 20.15
N THR A 323 -50.81 13.23 20.36
CA THR A 323 -50.31 12.85 21.68
C THR A 323 -48.80 12.67 21.59
N LEU A 324 -48.07 13.66 22.11
CA LEU A 324 -46.60 13.70 22.10
C LEU A 324 -45.98 12.91 23.26
N ASP A 325 -46.67 12.89 24.41
CA ASP A 325 -46.04 12.56 25.71
C ASP A 325 -46.51 11.22 26.30
N ASP A 326 -46.99 10.27 25.48
CA ASP A 326 -47.43 8.96 26.00
C ASP A 326 -46.28 8.29 26.78
N PRO A 327 -46.46 7.95 28.07
CA PRO A 327 -45.37 7.44 28.92
C PRO A 327 -44.70 6.17 28.41
N ASP A 328 -45.43 5.29 27.72
CA ASP A 328 -44.88 4.04 27.19
C ASP A 328 -44.07 4.28 25.91
N VAL A 329 -44.56 5.17 25.03
CA VAL A 329 -43.86 5.59 23.82
C VAL A 329 -42.60 6.39 24.16
N GLU A 330 -42.68 7.32 25.10
CA GLU A 330 -41.55 8.12 25.56
C GLU A 330 -40.46 7.26 26.20
N ARG A 331 -40.83 6.17 26.88
CA ARG A 331 -39.84 5.20 27.39
C ARG A 331 -39.02 4.58 26.25
N LEU A 332 -39.68 4.10 25.20
CA LEU A 332 -39.00 3.53 24.04
C LEU A 332 -38.16 4.57 23.30
N ARG A 333 -38.70 5.79 23.11
CA ARG A 333 -37.99 6.89 22.44
C ARG A 333 -36.72 7.30 23.19
N ARG A 334 -36.76 7.39 24.52
CA ARG A 334 -35.56 7.71 25.33
C ARG A 334 -34.50 6.61 25.27
N ASN A 335 -34.91 5.34 25.27
CA ASN A 335 -33.96 4.26 25.07
C ASN A 335 -33.34 4.29 23.65
N HIS A 336 -34.14 4.59 22.63
CA HIS A 336 -33.65 4.77 21.26
C HIS A 336 -32.68 5.96 21.15
N LEU A 337 -32.98 7.10 21.77
CA LEU A 337 -32.07 8.26 21.77
C LEU A 337 -30.74 7.92 22.45
N ASN A 338 -30.78 7.22 23.59
CA ASN A 338 -29.57 6.74 24.25
C ASN A 338 -28.74 5.81 23.34
N ASP A 339 -29.40 4.99 22.53
CA ASP A 339 -28.69 4.17 21.54
C ASP A 339 -28.03 4.99 20.47
N ILE A 340 -28.69 6.02 19.94
CA ILE A 340 -28.08 6.93 18.95
C ILE A 340 -26.82 7.57 19.53
N GLU A 341 -26.93 8.11 20.75
CA GLU A 341 -25.83 8.80 21.45
C GLU A 341 -24.64 7.89 21.79
N ASN A 342 -24.83 6.57 21.86
CA ASN A 342 -23.77 5.63 22.25
C ASN A 342 -23.27 4.75 21.09
N ILE A 343 -24.17 4.23 20.25
CA ILE A 343 -23.84 3.33 19.15
C ILE A 343 -23.17 4.09 18.01
N VAL A 344 -23.61 5.32 17.69
CA VAL A 344 -22.97 6.11 16.62
C VAL A 344 -21.51 6.43 16.97
N PRO A 345 -21.18 6.97 18.17
CA PRO A 345 -19.79 7.16 18.55
C PRO A 345 -19.01 5.85 18.65
N PHE A 346 -19.60 4.77 19.15
CA PHE A 346 -18.94 3.47 19.23
C PHE A 346 -18.51 2.96 17.85
N VAL A 347 -19.38 3.04 16.84
CA VAL A 347 -19.05 2.60 15.47
C VAL A 347 -17.96 3.50 14.87
N LEU A 348 -18.05 4.82 15.04
CA LEU A 348 -17.06 5.74 14.49
C LEU A 348 -15.68 5.59 15.16
N VAL A 349 -15.64 5.59 16.49
CA VAL A 349 -14.42 5.40 17.27
C VAL A 349 -13.85 4.00 17.04
N GLY A 350 -14.69 2.98 16.98
CA GLY A 350 -14.28 1.61 16.70
C GLY A 350 -13.64 1.47 15.31
N PHE A 351 -14.14 2.21 14.31
CA PHE A 351 -13.50 2.28 12.99
C PHE A 351 -12.06 2.81 13.12
N PHE A 352 -11.86 3.95 13.77
CA PHE A 352 -10.51 4.50 13.96
C PHE A 352 -9.63 3.61 14.85
N TYR A 353 -10.21 2.96 15.86
CA TYR A 353 -9.50 2.08 16.78
C TYR A 353 -8.89 0.87 16.08
N ILE A 354 -9.52 0.32 15.05
CA ILE A 354 -8.95 -0.84 14.33
C ILE A 354 -7.72 -0.42 13.51
N ALA A 355 -7.68 0.82 13.01
CA ALA A 355 -6.53 1.34 12.27
C ALA A 355 -5.27 1.53 13.14
N THR A 356 -5.40 1.50 14.47
CA THR A 356 -4.26 1.62 15.39
C THR A 356 -3.58 0.28 15.69
N ASN A 357 -4.02 -0.81 15.05
CA ASN A 357 -3.55 -2.18 15.29
C ASN A 357 -3.59 -2.60 16.78
N PRO A 358 -4.77 -2.56 17.42
CA PRO A 358 -4.89 -2.82 18.84
C PRO A 358 -4.67 -4.31 19.17
N HIS A 359 -4.30 -4.60 20.42
CA HIS A 359 -4.19 -5.98 20.89
C HIS A 359 -5.54 -6.71 20.78
N ARG A 360 -5.53 -7.90 20.16
CA ARG A 360 -6.72 -8.67 19.78
C ARG A 360 -7.71 -8.84 20.93
N ASP A 361 -7.23 -9.34 22.07
CA ASP A 361 -8.12 -9.66 23.20
C ASP A 361 -8.73 -8.40 23.81
N VAL A 362 -7.97 -7.31 23.83
CA VAL A 362 -8.44 -6.03 24.33
C VAL A 362 -9.57 -5.54 23.43
N ALA A 363 -9.39 -5.54 22.11
CA ALA A 363 -10.42 -5.14 21.16
C ALA A 363 -11.70 -6.00 21.27
N TYR A 364 -11.56 -7.32 21.38
CA TYR A 364 -12.72 -8.23 21.52
C TYR A 364 -13.54 -7.93 22.77
N TRP A 365 -12.88 -7.68 23.90
CA TRP A 365 -13.57 -7.31 25.13
C TRP A 365 -14.28 -5.96 25.01
N HIS A 366 -13.69 -4.97 24.36
CA HIS A 366 -14.36 -3.69 24.11
C HIS A 366 -15.68 -3.89 23.33
N PHE A 367 -15.64 -4.63 22.21
CA PHE A 367 -16.83 -4.85 21.38
C PHE A 367 -17.93 -5.66 22.09
N ARG A 368 -17.53 -6.70 22.82
CA ARG A 368 -18.46 -7.53 23.61
C ARG A 368 -19.11 -6.73 24.73
N ILE A 369 -18.30 -6.06 25.55
CA ILE A 369 -18.77 -5.29 26.70
C ILE A 369 -19.75 -4.21 26.23
N PHE A 370 -19.45 -3.55 25.11
CA PHE A 370 -20.35 -2.56 24.54
C PHE A 370 -21.72 -3.13 24.17
N LEU A 371 -21.79 -4.19 23.34
CA LEU A 371 -23.08 -4.77 22.92
C LEU A 371 -23.88 -5.27 24.13
N PHE A 372 -23.26 -6.04 25.03
CA PHE A 372 -23.95 -6.59 26.19
C PHE A 372 -24.41 -5.49 27.15
N SER A 373 -23.63 -4.42 27.33
CA SER A 373 -24.05 -3.21 28.05
C SER A 373 -25.31 -2.60 27.42
N ARG A 374 -25.39 -2.49 26.10
CA ARG A 374 -26.57 -1.91 25.41
C ARG A 374 -27.81 -2.79 25.52
N LEU A 375 -27.66 -4.10 25.43
CA LEU A 375 -28.76 -5.06 25.64
C LEU A 375 -29.25 -5.01 27.09
N ALA A 376 -28.33 -5.04 28.05
CA ALA A 376 -28.66 -4.91 29.48
C ALA A 376 -29.35 -3.58 29.79
N HIS A 377 -28.86 -2.46 29.23
CA HIS A 377 -29.49 -1.15 29.41
C HIS A 377 -30.94 -1.15 28.92
N THR A 378 -31.21 -1.76 27.77
CA THR A 378 -32.57 -1.86 27.19
C THR A 378 -33.51 -2.67 28.08
N VAL A 379 -33.02 -3.81 28.57
CA VAL A 379 -33.76 -4.67 29.49
C VAL A 379 -34.05 -3.92 30.80
N CYS A 380 -33.05 -3.22 31.36
CA CYS A 380 -33.23 -2.37 32.53
C CYS A 380 -34.17 -1.19 32.31
N TYR A 381 -34.27 -0.69 31.07
CA TYR A 381 -35.16 0.41 30.72
C TYR A 381 -36.61 -0.06 30.60
N GLN A 382 -36.82 -1.23 29.98
CA GLN A 382 -38.13 -1.80 29.73
C GLN A 382 -38.72 -2.47 30.99
N MET A 383 -37.88 -3.07 31.83
CA MET A 383 -38.30 -3.61 33.13
C MET A 383 -38.25 -2.51 34.20
N PRO A 384 -39.17 -2.53 35.19
CA PRO A 384 -39.17 -1.60 36.30
C PRO A 384 -38.08 -1.94 37.33
N LEU A 385 -36.84 -2.11 36.89
CA LEU A 385 -35.71 -2.34 37.79
C LEU A 385 -35.34 -1.04 38.51
N PRO A 386 -35.12 -1.07 39.84
CA PRO A 386 -34.67 0.10 40.59
C PRO A 386 -33.27 0.53 40.13
N GLN A 387 -32.98 1.83 40.27
CA GLN A 387 -31.61 2.33 40.19
C GLN A 387 -30.74 1.55 41.20
N PRO A 388 -29.49 1.16 40.89
CA PRO A 388 -28.55 1.76 39.93
C PRO A 388 -28.33 0.97 38.62
N GLY A 389 -29.09 -0.10 38.36
CA GLY A 389 -28.82 -1.03 37.25
C GLY A 389 -28.75 -0.37 35.86
N ARG A 390 -29.55 0.66 35.63
CA ARG A 390 -29.54 1.47 34.39
C ARG A 390 -28.27 2.29 34.23
N PHE A 391 -27.84 2.96 35.31
CA PHE A 391 -26.65 3.78 35.32
C PHE A 391 -25.39 2.92 35.11
N LEU A 392 -25.30 1.80 35.83
CA LEU A 392 -24.18 0.86 35.70
C LEU A 392 -24.10 0.25 34.30
N ALA A 393 -25.23 -0.20 33.75
CA ALA A 393 -25.29 -0.71 32.38
C ALA A 393 -24.88 0.38 31.37
N CYS A 394 -25.31 1.63 31.54
CA CYS A 394 -24.95 2.72 30.65
C CYS A 394 -23.45 3.07 30.74
N ALA A 395 -22.93 3.21 31.97
CA ALA A 395 -21.56 3.62 32.24
C ALA A 395 -20.53 2.64 31.69
N ILE A 396 -20.78 1.32 31.82
CA ILE A 396 -19.85 0.29 31.34
C ILE A 396 -19.63 0.38 29.82
N GLY A 397 -20.71 0.56 29.04
CA GLY A 397 -20.59 0.71 27.58
C GLY A 397 -19.93 2.03 27.17
N TYR A 398 -20.20 3.11 27.91
CA TYR A 398 -19.56 4.40 27.67
C TYR A 398 -18.05 4.35 27.95
N LEU A 399 -17.64 3.74 29.06
CA LEU A 399 -16.23 3.56 29.42
C LEU A 399 -15.47 2.72 28.39
N SER A 400 -16.12 1.71 27.80
CA SER A 400 -15.54 0.96 26.69
C SER A 400 -15.24 1.85 25.48
N THR A 401 -16.22 2.67 25.06
CA THR A 401 -16.02 3.59 23.93
C THR A 401 -14.96 4.64 24.22
N LEU A 402 -14.94 5.19 25.43
CA LEU A 402 -13.95 6.16 25.88
C LEU A 402 -12.54 5.57 25.89
N SER A 403 -12.37 4.34 26.39
CA SER A 403 -11.10 3.62 26.40
C SER A 403 -10.53 3.45 24.99
N MET A 404 -11.36 3.07 24.00
CA MET A 404 -10.93 2.98 22.60
C MET A 404 -10.54 4.37 22.06
N ALA A 405 -11.33 5.40 22.34
CA ALA A 405 -11.05 6.77 21.89
C ALA A 405 -9.72 7.30 22.42
N LEU A 406 -9.42 7.07 23.70
CA LEU A 406 -8.15 7.48 24.32
C LEU A 406 -6.95 6.76 23.69
N GLN A 407 -7.08 5.47 23.38
CA GLN A 407 -6.04 4.70 22.69
C GLN A 407 -5.82 5.20 21.26
N VAL A 408 -6.89 5.57 20.53
CA VAL A 408 -6.78 6.22 19.22
C VAL A 408 -6.00 7.53 19.33
N LEU A 409 -6.40 8.42 20.23
CA LEU A 409 -5.72 9.70 20.41
C LEU A 409 -4.24 9.51 20.74
N ALA A 410 -3.92 8.61 21.68
CA ALA A 410 -2.53 8.31 22.06
C ALA A 410 -1.68 7.82 20.87
N SER A 411 -2.26 7.03 19.96
CA SER A 411 -1.55 6.52 18.79
C SER A 411 -1.31 7.54 17.67
N THR A 412 -1.99 8.70 17.72
CA THR A 412 -1.91 9.74 16.66
C THR A 412 -1.05 10.95 17.01
N VAL A 413 -0.68 11.09 18.29
CA VAL A 413 0.02 12.28 18.83
C VAL A 413 1.51 11.99 19.13
N LEU A 414 1.93 10.72 19.04
CA LEU A 414 3.32 10.27 19.12
C LEU A 414 3.85 9.96 17.72
#